data_AF-A0AA85A8C1-F1
#
_entry.id   AF-A0AA85A8C1-F1
#
_cell.length_a   1.000
_cell.length_b   1.000
_cell.length_c   1.000
_cell.angle_alpha   90.00
_cell.angle_beta   90.00
_cell.angle_gamma   90.00
#
_symmetry.space_group_name_H-M   'P 1'
#
loop_
_entity.id
_entity.type
_entity.pdbx_description
1 polymer ?
#
loop_
_entity_poly.entity_id
_entity_poly.type
_entity_poly.pdbx_seq_one_letter_code
_entity_poly.pdbx_strand_id
1 'polypeptide(L)'
;MNDFIMYLKSNTSLSIRDADRVLYGLRFLIPEIPKSIRSVLKTCPSVQPKFIGSGVYYHLGLKTNLLRYVELWLCTIDFDSLNLYVNIDGLSMSRSSNQQLWPILGRIITPRLSDVFMIGIYGGNSKPAEFNEFSANTISEIKEMTDVGLFSVKFNKCIAIRLAAVICDAPARSSVRYTVNHNGKAGCDRCTVLGRRLEGKTTFANGVYTLRTDDTFRCQTQSIHHQGHSIMETLSINMIVAFPLDPMHMVYLGVTKKLANLWIDLARRRMRNFNSCAIRDINNLISGCVASTPSDFPRKCRTLDFVSAWKASECRLFLLYLGPVILEKTLPQPYYLNFRRLALSMYLLAHPKLHKSVVETARMELLNFMNEYEWCYGCEHLVYNVHSLQHLPDDVQAHGPLDSFSAFPFESYMRQIKDSVRSGFAVAKQAAQRYAERMSFSDRLQISGLTNTTPIGTTDVSTKQVIMFNSSKITSCQPDNVVVVNGQPGLITDIKEDGLLKFRTFTDPRNYFEDPFPSTDIGIFRCSVVSHEHTWISLKDIDCKCIAINCINYVVIVPLLHTVL
;
A
#
# COMPACT_ATOMS: atom_id res chain seq x y z
N MET A 1 9.15 25.95 23.87
CA MET A 1 7.70 26.21 24.01
C MET A 1 6.99 26.55 22.69
N ASN A 2 7.57 27.39 21.80
CA ASN A 2 7.10 27.50 20.41
C ASN A 2 7.00 26.13 19.72
N ASP A 3 7.91 25.22 20.04
CA ASP A 3 7.90 23.83 19.52
C ASP A 3 6.76 22.97 20.07
N PHE A 4 6.35 23.18 21.32
CA PHE A 4 5.21 22.47 21.94
C PHE A 4 3.87 22.90 21.32
N ILE A 5 3.69 24.20 21.06
CA ILE A 5 2.48 24.72 20.41
C ILE A 5 2.41 24.30 18.94
N MET A 6 3.56 24.18 18.26
CA MET A 6 3.62 23.66 16.90
C MET A 6 3.41 22.14 16.84
N TYR A 7 3.92 21.37 17.81
CA TYR A 7 3.63 19.94 18.00
C TYR A 7 2.14 19.67 18.20
N LEU A 8 1.46 20.48 19.03
CA LEU A 8 0.02 20.41 19.20
C LEU A 8 -0.72 20.57 17.86
N LYS A 9 -0.30 21.47 16.97
CA LYS A 9 -0.98 21.67 15.67
C LYS A 9 -0.65 20.62 14.61
N SER A 10 0.52 19.99 14.66
CA SER A 10 0.88 18.91 13.72
C SER A 10 0.21 17.58 14.07
N ASN A 11 -0.02 17.33 15.37
CA ASN A 11 -0.61 16.07 15.87
C ASN A 11 -2.08 16.17 16.27
N THR A 12 -2.62 17.38 16.45
CA THR A 12 -4.06 17.58 16.68
C THR A 12 -4.63 18.42 15.54
N SER A 13 -5.84 18.10 15.10
CA SER A 13 -6.58 18.81 14.06
C SER A 13 -7.10 20.18 14.54
N LEU A 14 -6.27 20.96 15.24
CA LEU A 14 -6.62 22.28 15.76
C LEU A 14 -6.73 23.27 14.59
N SER A 15 -7.86 24.01 14.55
CA SER A 15 -8.02 25.11 13.61
C SER A 15 -7.02 26.23 13.92
N ILE A 16 -6.71 27.11 12.95
CA ILE A 16 -5.84 28.28 13.22
C ILE A 16 -6.43 29.14 14.34
N ARG A 17 -7.75 29.27 14.40
CA ARG A 17 -8.45 30.06 15.40
C ARG A 17 -8.27 29.47 16.80
N ASP A 18 -8.33 28.15 16.93
CA ASP A 18 -8.18 27.48 18.22
C ASP A 18 -6.72 27.47 18.67
N ALA A 19 -5.78 27.33 17.74
CA ALA A 19 -4.36 27.49 18.03
C ALA A 19 -3.99 28.92 18.45
N ASP A 20 -4.59 29.94 17.80
CA ASP A 20 -4.41 31.35 18.20
C ASP A 20 -5.06 31.63 19.57
N ARG A 21 -6.16 30.95 19.92
CA ARG A 21 -6.75 31.00 21.28
C ARG A 21 -5.85 30.37 22.34
N VAL A 22 -5.24 29.23 22.03
CA VAL A 22 -4.25 28.58 22.92
C VAL A 22 -3.03 29.48 23.12
N LEU A 23 -2.51 30.07 22.04
CA LEU A 23 -1.43 31.06 22.11
C LEU A 23 -1.82 32.27 22.97
N TYR A 24 -3.05 32.78 22.81
CA TYR A 24 -3.56 33.89 23.62
C TYR A 24 -3.59 33.54 25.11
N GLY A 25 -4.07 32.34 25.48
CA GLY A 25 -4.05 31.86 26.87
C GLY A 25 -2.62 31.73 27.42
N LEU A 26 -1.70 31.17 26.64
CA LEU A 26 -0.30 30.99 27.06
C LEU A 26 0.47 32.31 27.19
N ARG A 27 0.05 33.38 26.50
CA ARG A 27 0.64 34.72 26.63
C ARG A 27 0.42 35.36 28.00
N PHE A 28 -0.54 34.89 28.79
CA PHE A 28 -0.67 35.31 30.20
C PHE A 28 0.47 34.80 31.07
N LEU A 29 1.04 33.64 30.72
CA LEU A 29 2.13 33.01 31.45
C LEU A 29 3.49 33.41 30.87
N ILE A 30 3.58 33.58 29.55
CA ILE A 30 4.82 33.93 28.84
C ILE A 30 4.51 35.01 27.79
N PRO A 31 4.71 36.30 28.12
CA PRO A 31 4.32 37.44 27.29
C PRO A 31 4.97 37.48 25.89
N GLU A 32 6.15 36.86 25.76
CA GLU A 32 6.97 36.85 24.55
C GLU A 32 6.50 35.88 23.46
N ILE A 33 5.51 35.02 23.75
CA ILE A 33 4.96 34.09 22.75
C ILE A 33 4.22 34.88 21.65
N PRO A 34 4.38 34.50 20.35
CA PRO A 34 3.74 35.21 19.25
C PRO A 34 2.21 35.22 19.32
N LYS A 35 1.59 36.33 18.92
CA LYS A 35 0.13 36.53 18.96
C LYS A 35 -0.66 35.63 18.02
N SER A 36 -0.01 35.10 16.98
CA SER A 36 -0.63 34.19 16.03
C SER A 36 0.34 33.07 15.66
N ILE A 37 -0.20 31.88 15.45
CA ILE A 37 0.55 30.72 14.97
C ILE A 37 1.14 30.99 13.58
N ARG A 38 0.59 31.95 12.82
CA ARG A 38 1.15 32.40 11.54
C ARG A 38 2.50 33.11 11.72
N SER A 39 2.70 33.79 12.84
CA SER A 39 3.98 34.44 13.18
C SER A 39 5.03 33.43 13.63
N VAL A 40 4.59 32.31 14.20
CA VAL A 40 5.45 31.17 14.56
C VAL A 40 5.91 30.42 13.30
N LEU A 41 4.97 30.19 12.37
CA LEU A 41 5.20 29.62 11.05
C LEU A 41 5.70 30.73 10.10
N LYS A 42 6.93 31.22 10.31
CA LYS A 42 7.60 32.09 9.33
C LYS A 42 7.48 31.46 7.94
N THR A 43 6.89 32.18 6.99
CA THR A 43 6.74 31.74 5.59
C THR A 43 8.13 31.36 5.07
N CYS A 44 8.31 30.06 4.77
CA CYS A 44 9.57 29.57 4.24
C CYS A 44 9.86 30.30 2.90
N PRO A 45 11.11 30.69 2.61
CA PRO A 45 11.47 31.35 1.36
C PRO A 45 10.94 30.54 0.17
N SER A 46 10.40 31.26 -0.82
CA SER A 46 9.62 30.71 -1.92
C SER A 46 10.36 29.59 -2.66
N VAL A 47 9.83 28.37 -2.61
CA VAL A 47 10.16 27.34 -3.62
C VAL A 47 9.82 27.94 -4.98
N GLN A 48 10.82 28.09 -5.84
CA GLN A 48 10.63 28.74 -7.13
C GLN A 48 9.73 27.87 -8.03
N PRO A 49 8.66 28.45 -8.63
CA PRO A 49 7.80 27.72 -9.54
C PRO A 49 8.52 27.47 -10.87
N LYS A 50 8.37 26.26 -11.42
CA LYS A 50 8.67 25.94 -12.81
C LYS A 50 7.35 25.77 -13.55
N PHE A 51 7.12 26.54 -14.62
CA PHE A 51 5.93 26.39 -15.45
C PHE A 51 6.14 25.24 -16.43
N ILE A 52 5.16 24.34 -16.54
CA ILE A 52 5.17 23.19 -17.45
C ILE A 52 3.83 23.16 -18.18
N GLY A 53 3.85 23.57 -19.44
CA GLY A 53 2.63 23.86 -20.20
C GLY A 53 1.73 24.85 -19.46
N SER A 54 0.49 24.45 -19.20
CA SER A 54 -0.50 25.27 -18.48
C SER A 54 -0.49 25.11 -16.94
N GLY A 55 0.41 24.29 -16.40
CA GLY A 55 0.51 24.06 -14.95
C GLY A 55 1.81 24.54 -14.33
N VAL A 56 1.93 24.36 -13.02
CA VAL A 56 3.07 24.80 -12.23
C VAL A 56 3.62 23.65 -11.40
N TYR A 57 4.94 23.50 -11.41
CA TYR A 57 5.71 22.53 -10.66
C TYR A 57 6.56 23.22 -9.59
N TYR A 58 6.58 22.62 -8.41
CA TYR A 58 7.44 23.02 -7.30
C TYR A 58 8.35 21.85 -6.94
N HIS A 59 9.66 22.05 -7.03
CA HIS A 59 10.65 21.06 -6.64
C HIS A 59 11.11 21.31 -5.20
N LEU A 60 11.01 20.30 -4.34
CA LEU A 60 11.31 20.39 -2.90
C LEU A 60 12.66 19.78 -2.53
N GLY A 61 13.31 19.08 -3.47
CA GLY A 61 14.65 18.51 -3.36
C GLY A 61 14.65 17.11 -2.77
N LEU A 62 15.10 16.12 -3.54
CA LEU A 62 15.31 14.75 -3.05
C LEU A 62 16.53 14.68 -2.14
N LYS A 63 17.65 15.29 -2.56
CA LYS A 63 18.93 15.24 -1.84
C LYS A 63 18.79 15.73 -0.40
N THR A 64 18.14 16.88 -0.21
CA THR A 64 17.87 17.47 1.11
C THR A 64 17.01 16.56 1.98
N ASN A 65 15.98 15.94 1.42
CA ASN A 65 15.12 15.02 2.18
C ASN A 65 15.89 13.76 2.60
N LEU A 66 16.69 13.16 1.71
CA LEU A 66 17.48 11.98 2.04
C LEU A 66 18.55 12.28 3.10
N LEU A 67 19.23 13.42 2.99
CA LEU A 67 20.30 13.80 3.92
C LEU A 67 19.78 13.89 5.36
N ARG A 68 18.56 14.40 5.56
CA ARG A 68 17.88 14.43 6.87
C ARG A 68 17.71 13.03 7.47
N TYR A 69 17.24 12.08 6.68
CA TYR A 69 17.07 10.70 7.16
C TYR A 69 18.41 10.04 7.44
N VAL A 70 19.38 10.23 6.54
CA VAL A 70 20.73 9.67 6.69
C VAL A 70 21.37 10.16 7.99
N GLU A 71 21.40 11.46 8.22
CA GLU A 71 22.03 12.03 9.40
C GLU A 71 21.29 11.68 10.70
N LEU A 72 19.97 11.53 10.65
CA LEU A 72 19.19 11.06 11.80
C LEU A 72 19.50 9.60 12.13
N TRP A 73 19.62 8.74 11.12
CA TRP A 73 19.81 7.30 11.33
C TRP A 73 21.25 6.93 11.67
N LEU A 74 22.23 7.63 11.11
CA LEU A 74 23.65 7.47 11.46
C LEU A 74 23.96 7.77 12.93
N CYS A 75 23.09 8.51 13.63
CA CYS A 75 23.16 8.64 15.09
C CYS A 75 22.93 7.32 15.85
N THR A 76 22.28 6.33 15.22
CA THR A 76 21.79 5.11 15.90
C THR A 76 22.28 3.81 15.29
N ILE A 77 22.51 3.79 13.98
CA ILE A 77 22.92 2.62 13.22
C ILE A 77 23.94 3.05 12.17
N ASP A 78 24.94 2.21 11.93
CA ASP A 78 25.87 2.41 10.82
C ASP A 78 25.37 1.69 9.56
N PHE A 79 25.54 2.33 8.39
CA PHE A 79 25.16 1.76 7.09
C PHE A 79 25.88 2.49 5.96
N ASP A 80 26.03 1.83 4.81
CA ASP A 80 26.77 2.36 3.65
C ASP A 80 25.88 2.56 2.42
N SER A 81 24.64 2.07 2.45
CA SER A 81 23.75 2.15 1.30
C SER A 81 22.28 2.33 1.69
N LEU A 82 21.53 2.92 0.75
CA LEU A 82 20.12 3.23 0.90
C LEU A 82 19.38 2.82 -0.38
N ASN A 83 18.26 2.10 -0.23
CA ASN A 83 17.34 1.82 -1.33
C ASN A 83 16.13 2.76 -1.27
N LEU A 84 15.90 3.46 -2.38
CA LEU A 84 14.83 4.43 -2.55
C LEU A 84 13.74 3.87 -3.48
N TYR A 85 12.49 4.02 -3.06
CA TYR A 85 11.33 3.96 -3.94
C TYR A 85 10.82 5.37 -4.25
N VAL A 86 10.46 5.58 -5.51
CA VAL A 86 9.79 6.79 -5.99
C VAL A 86 8.38 6.44 -6.40
N ASN A 87 7.41 7.30 -6.14
CA ASN A 87 6.06 7.18 -6.66
C ASN A 87 5.67 8.43 -7.45
N ILE A 88 5.00 8.21 -8.58
CA ILE A 88 4.43 9.27 -9.42
C ILE A 88 3.00 8.87 -9.74
N ASP A 89 2.04 9.64 -9.25
CA ASP A 89 0.62 9.39 -9.49
C ASP A 89 -0.18 10.70 -9.46
N GLY A 90 -1.40 10.65 -9.98
CA GLY A 90 -2.32 11.78 -10.06
C GLY A 90 -3.37 11.77 -8.94
N LEU A 91 -3.60 12.93 -8.35
CA LEU A 91 -4.62 13.15 -7.34
C LEU A 91 -5.59 14.24 -7.81
N SER A 92 -6.87 13.91 -7.92
CA SER A 92 -7.92 14.91 -8.16
C SER A 92 -8.30 15.66 -6.87
N MET A 93 -8.36 16.99 -6.96
CA MET A 93 -8.67 17.85 -5.80
C MET A 93 -10.16 17.86 -5.45
N SER A 94 -11.04 17.92 -6.44
CA SER A 94 -12.49 17.79 -6.23
C SER A 94 -13.15 17.09 -7.40
N ARG A 95 -14.34 16.53 -7.17
CA ARG A 95 -15.15 15.91 -8.23
C ARG A 95 -15.76 16.95 -9.19
N SER A 96 -15.75 18.22 -8.80
CA SER A 96 -16.37 19.33 -9.53
C SER A 96 -15.35 20.25 -10.21
N SER A 97 -14.05 19.98 -10.07
CA SER A 97 -12.96 20.75 -10.67
C SER A 97 -12.05 19.83 -11.46
N ASN A 98 -11.53 20.33 -12.58
CA ASN A 98 -10.50 19.64 -13.36
C ASN A 98 -9.11 19.73 -12.72
N GLN A 99 -8.98 20.42 -11.59
CA GLN A 99 -7.71 20.59 -10.92
C GLN A 99 -7.16 19.28 -10.36
N GLN A 100 -5.94 18.98 -10.77
CA GLN A 100 -5.20 17.79 -10.41
C GLN A 100 -3.84 18.18 -9.82
N LEU A 101 -3.39 17.39 -8.84
CA LEU A 101 -2.03 17.41 -8.33
C LEU A 101 -1.31 16.15 -8.80
N TRP A 102 -0.04 16.31 -9.15
CA TRP A 102 0.83 15.20 -9.52
C TRP A 102 2.10 15.31 -8.66
N PRO A 103 2.11 14.71 -7.46
CA PRO A 103 3.31 14.67 -6.64
C PRO A 103 4.32 13.64 -7.17
N ILE A 104 5.60 13.94 -6.93
CA ILE A 104 6.68 12.97 -6.93
C ILE A 104 7.00 12.69 -5.46
N LEU A 105 6.79 11.46 -5.03
CA LEU A 105 6.95 11.02 -3.65
C LEU A 105 8.14 10.08 -3.52
N GLY A 106 8.82 10.13 -2.38
CA GLY A 106 9.94 9.25 -2.05
C GLY A 106 9.64 8.43 -0.80
N ARG A 107 10.22 7.24 -0.73
CA ARG A 107 10.23 6.40 0.46
C ARG A 107 11.51 5.56 0.52
N ILE A 108 12.18 5.59 1.66
CA ILE A 108 13.38 4.78 1.90
C ILE A 108 12.94 3.40 2.41
N ILE A 109 13.51 2.34 1.82
CA ILE A 109 13.16 0.95 2.13
C ILE A 109 14.23 0.30 3.01
N THR A 110 15.51 0.56 2.71
CA THR A 110 16.66 0.08 3.47
C THR A 110 17.63 1.23 3.75
N PRO A 111 18.37 1.23 4.88
CA PRO A 111 18.46 0.18 5.91
C PRO A 111 17.24 0.13 6.85
N ARG A 112 16.44 1.20 6.85
CA ARG A 112 15.23 1.33 7.65
C ARG A 112 14.10 1.88 6.78
N LEU A 113 12.88 1.47 7.08
CA LEU A 113 11.69 1.97 6.39
C LEU A 113 11.39 3.40 6.87
N SER A 114 11.32 4.36 5.94
CA SER A 114 10.90 5.73 6.24
C SER A 114 9.39 5.93 6.06
N ASP A 115 8.90 7.04 6.60
CA ASP A 115 7.66 7.66 6.13
C ASP A 115 7.81 8.12 4.67
N VAL A 116 6.67 8.28 4.00
CA VAL A 116 6.63 8.88 2.66
C VAL A 116 6.90 10.38 2.78
N PHE A 117 7.70 10.90 1.85
CA PHE A 117 8.05 12.32 1.78
C PHE A 117 7.86 12.87 0.37
N MET A 118 7.73 14.19 0.24
CA MET A 118 7.46 14.85 -1.04
C MET A 118 8.75 15.40 -1.65
N ILE A 119 9.05 14.98 -2.88
CA ILE A 119 10.23 15.42 -3.66
C ILE A 119 9.85 16.61 -4.54
N GLY A 120 8.65 16.59 -5.10
CA GLY A 120 8.13 17.68 -5.91
C GLY A 120 6.63 17.54 -6.11
N ILE A 121 5.98 18.60 -6.58
CA ILE A 121 4.55 18.59 -6.84
C ILE A 121 4.18 19.49 -8.00
N TYR A 122 3.48 18.93 -8.98
CA TYR A 122 2.84 19.66 -10.07
C TYR A 122 1.37 19.90 -9.75
N GLY A 123 0.83 21.04 -10.20
CA GLY A 123 -0.60 21.33 -10.20
C GLY A 123 -1.03 21.97 -11.50
N GLY A 124 -2.13 21.48 -12.05
CA GLY A 124 -2.74 21.97 -13.29
C GLY A 124 -4.18 21.50 -13.45
N ASN A 125 -4.82 21.90 -14.55
CA ASN A 125 -6.17 21.42 -14.92
C ASN A 125 -6.13 20.09 -15.69
N SER A 126 -4.94 19.56 -15.93
CA SER A 126 -4.68 18.29 -16.56
C SER A 126 -3.45 17.67 -15.91
N LYS A 127 -3.13 16.43 -16.27
CA LYS A 127 -1.81 15.85 -16.00
C LYS A 127 -0.68 16.67 -16.66
N PRO A 128 0.58 16.55 -16.21
CA PRO A 128 1.71 17.18 -16.87
C PRO A 128 1.71 16.87 -18.36
N ALA A 129 1.92 17.90 -19.20
CA ALA A 129 2.02 17.72 -20.64
C ALA A 129 3.29 16.95 -21.01
N GLU A 130 4.42 17.32 -20.39
CA GLU A 130 5.73 16.69 -20.58
C GLU A 130 6.23 16.06 -19.27
N PHE A 131 6.22 14.72 -19.21
CA PHE A 131 6.66 13.97 -18.03
C PHE A 131 8.19 14.03 -17.84
N ASN A 132 8.95 14.17 -18.93
CA ASN A 132 10.39 14.38 -18.88
C ASN A 132 10.73 15.72 -18.19
N GLU A 133 10.05 16.82 -18.53
CA GLU A 133 10.28 18.12 -17.87
C GLU A 133 9.83 18.14 -16.41
N PHE A 134 8.74 17.43 -16.11
CA PHE A 134 8.17 17.29 -14.77
C PHE A 134 9.11 16.54 -13.82
N SER A 135 9.75 15.47 -14.29
CA SER A 135 10.64 14.64 -13.49
C SER A 135 12.12 15.05 -13.55
N ALA A 136 12.49 15.96 -14.46
CA ALA A 136 13.89 16.34 -14.75
C ALA A 136 14.77 16.60 -13.52
N ASN A 137 14.34 17.46 -12.60
CA ASN A 137 15.13 17.79 -11.42
C ASN A 137 15.36 16.55 -10.54
N THR A 138 14.29 15.78 -10.29
CA THR A 138 14.38 14.55 -9.48
C THR A 138 15.32 13.53 -10.12
N ILE A 139 15.24 13.34 -11.44
CA ILE A 139 16.09 12.36 -12.13
C ILE A 139 17.55 12.82 -12.15
N SER A 140 17.80 14.12 -12.32
CA SER A 140 19.14 14.69 -12.19
C SER A 140 19.74 14.45 -10.80
N GLU A 141 18.96 14.69 -9.73
CA GLU A 141 19.40 14.43 -8.35
C GLU A 141 19.64 12.94 -8.10
N ILE A 142 18.78 12.05 -8.60
CA ILE A 142 18.98 10.60 -8.50
C ILE A 142 20.27 10.20 -9.19
N LYS A 143 20.49 10.66 -10.43
CA LYS A 143 21.69 10.35 -11.20
C LYS A 143 22.97 10.78 -10.47
N GLU A 144 23.02 12.01 -9.99
CA GLU A 144 24.15 12.52 -9.21
C GLU A 144 24.43 11.62 -8.00
N MET A 145 23.40 11.27 -7.23
CA MET A 145 23.56 10.47 -6.02
C MET A 145 23.83 8.98 -6.29
N THR A 146 23.40 8.43 -7.43
CA THR A 146 23.77 7.05 -7.81
C THR A 146 25.20 6.97 -8.30
N ASP A 147 25.71 8.02 -8.95
CA ASP A 147 27.06 8.05 -9.51
C ASP A 147 28.12 8.37 -8.44
N VAL A 148 27.84 9.33 -7.55
CA VAL A 148 28.80 9.85 -6.55
C VAL A 148 28.50 9.39 -5.12
N GLY A 149 27.25 9.02 -4.84
CA GLY A 149 26.75 8.81 -3.48
C GLY A 149 26.28 10.10 -2.81
N LEU A 150 25.68 9.95 -1.63
CA LEU A 150 25.20 11.04 -0.78
C LEU A 150 26.15 11.25 0.39
N PHE A 151 26.90 12.35 0.36
CA PHE A 151 27.87 12.67 1.41
C PHE A 151 27.24 13.43 2.59
N SER A 152 27.29 12.84 3.78
CA SER A 152 27.02 13.55 5.04
C SER A 152 28.30 14.16 5.58
N VAL A 153 28.33 15.50 5.62
CA VAL A 153 29.44 16.26 6.22
C VAL A 153 29.53 16.00 7.72
N LYS A 154 28.39 15.90 8.41
CA LYS A 154 28.32 15.70 9.87
C LYS A 154 29.03 14.43 10.33
N PHE A 155 28.91 13.35 9.55
CA PHE A 155 29.50 12.06 9.87
C PHE A 155 30.74 11.74 9.01
N ASN A 156 31.14 12.66 8.12
CA ASN A 156 32.19 12.46 7.14
C ASN A 156 32.04 11.12 6.38
N LYS A 157 30.81 10.80 5.97
CA LYS A 157 30.45 9.49 5.39
C LYS A 157 29.68 9.64 4.09
N CYS A 158 30.06 8.86 3.08
CA CYS A 158 29.33 8.77 1.81
C CYS A 158 28.41 7.54 1.82
N ILE A 159 27.14 7.75 1.48
CA ILE A 159 26.12 6.70 1.41
C ILE A 159 25.77 6.42 -0.04
N ALA A 160 25.90 5.18 -0.49
CA ALA A 160 25.48 4.77 -1.83
C ALA A 160 23.94 4.80 -1.95
N ILE A 161 23.42 5.54 -2.92
CA ILE A 161 21.98 5.62 -3.18
C ILE A 161 21.62 4.70 -4.34
N ARG A 162 20.54 3.92 -4.18
CA ARG A 162 20.00 3.06 -5.24
C ARG A 162 18.52 3.35 -5.44
N LEU A 163 18.12 3.70 -6.66
CA LEU A 163 16.71 3.72 -7.04
C LEU A 163 16.25 2.28 -7.30
N ALA A 164 15.53 1.70 -6.35
CA ALA A 164 15.13 0.31 -6.41
C ALA A 164 13.80 0.12 -7.18
N ALA A 165 12.85 1.05 -7.06
CA ALA A 165 11.60 1.00 -7.81
C ALA A 165 10.95 2.36 -8.03
N VAL A 166 10.17 2.46 -9.11
CA VAL A 166 9.25 3.55 -9.44
C VAL A 166 7.83 2.99 -9.45
N ILE A 167 7.09 3.26 -8.36
CA ILE A 167 5.74 2.75 -8.13
C ILE A 167 4.73 3.68 -8.80
N CYS A 168 3.97 3.17 -9.76
CA CYS A 168 2.94 3.93 -10.47
C CYS A 168 1.73 3.04 -10.77
N ASP A 169 0.54 3.66 -10.89
CA ASP A 169 -0.58 3.02 -11.56
C ASP A 169 -0.28 2.83 -13.07
N ALA A 170 -1.11 2.07 -13.80
CA ALA A 170 -0.81 1.77 -15.20
C ALA A 170 -0.81 3.02 -16.13
N PRO A 171 -1.78 3.95 -16.06
CA PRO A 171 -1.72 5.23 -16.76
C PRO A 171 -0.47 6.07 -16.46
N ALA A 172 -0.11 6.26 -15.19
CA ALA A 172 1.06 7.03 -14.80
C ALA A 172 2.35 6.33 -15.24
N ARG A 173 2.44 4.99 -15.10
CA ARG A 173 3.58 4.20 -15.59
C ARG A 173 3.79 4.40 -17.08
N SER A 174 2.73 4.35 -17.90
CA SER A 174 2.85 4.60 -19.34
C SER A 174 3.33 6.00 -19.68
N SER A 175 2.90 7.01 -18.91
CA SER A 175 3.32 8.41 -19.11
C SER A 175 4.77 8.63 -18.68
N VAL A 176 5.20 8.03 -17.57
CA VAL A 176 6.59 8.12 -17.08
C VAL A 176 7.56 7.37 -18.00
N ARG A 177 7.16 6.20 -18.51
CA ARG A 177 8.00 5.37 -19.40
C ARG A 177 7.90 5.75 -20.88
N TYR A 178 7.04 6.70 -21.24
CA TYR A 178 6.74 7.04 -22.65
C TYR A 178 6.34 5.80 -23.47
N THR A 179 5.43 4.98 -22.93
CA THR A 179 4.86 3.81 -23.60
C THR A 179 3.38 3.99 -23.90
N VAL A 180 2.84 3.15 -24.78
CA VAL A 180 1.40 3.09 -25.03
C VAL A 180 0.67 2.71 -23.75
N ASN A 181 -0.52 3.29 -23.58
CA ASN A 181 -1.34 3.06 -22.41
C ASN A 181 -1.81 1.60 -22.32
N HIS A 182 -2.24 1.16 -21.14
CA HIS A 182 -2.69 -0.22 -20.85
C HIS A 182 -3.81 -0.75 -21.75
N ASN A 183 -4.61 0.15 -22.35
CA ASN A 183 -5.67 -0.18 -23.32
C ASN A 183 -5.20 -0.16 -24.79
N GLY A 184 -3.91 0.09 -25.04
CA GLY A 184 -3.32 0.14 -26.37
C GLY A 184 -3.06 -1.26 -26.95
N LYS A 185 -2.83 -1.32 -28.27
CA LYS A 185 -2.55 -2.57 -29.00
C LYS A 185 -1.30 -3.29 -28.46
N ALA A 186 -0.25 -2.57 -28.08
CA ALA A 186 0.93 -3.15 -27.42
C ALA A 186 0.99 -2.73 -25.94
N GLY A 187 -0.16 -2.77 -25.24
CA GLY A 187 -0.32 -2.20 -23.90
C GLY A 187 0.37 -2.95 -22.75
N CYS A 188 0.84 -4.19 -22.96
CA CYS A 188 1.52 -4.94 -21.91
C CYS A 188 2.93 -4.38 -21.65
N ASP A 189 3.21 -4.10 -20.37
CA ASP A 189 4.49 -3.57 -19.89
C ASP A 189 5.60 -4.64 -19.83
N ARG A 190 5.22 -5.91 -19.86
CA ARG A 190 6.07 -7.06 -19.52
C ARG A 190 6.38 -7.97 -20.70
N CYS A 191 5.48 -8.08 -21.67
CA CYS A 191 5.65 -8.97 -22.82
C CYS A 191 5.10 -8.36 -24.12
N THR A 192 5.47 -8.95 -25.25
CA THR A 192 5.20 -8.44 -26.61
C THR A 192 3.78 -8.67 -27.12
N VAL A 193 2.87 -9.22 -26.30
CA VAL A 193 1.49 -9.55 -26.67
C VAL A 193 0.78 -8.37 -27.36
N LEU A 194 0.02 -8.70 -28.41
CA LEU A 194 -0.84 -7.74 -29.10
C LEU A 194 -2.27 -7.86 -28.60
N GLY A 195 -2.77 -6.77 -28.03
CA GLY A 195 -4.15 -6.60 -27.63
C GLY A 195 -5.10 -6.53 -28.83
N ARG A 196 -6.26 -7.16 -28.68
CA ARG A 196 -7.36 -7.15 -29.66
C ARG A 196 -8.57 -6.40 -29.09
N ARG A 197 -9.31 -5.71 -29.94
CA ARG A 197 -10.55 -5.02 -29.54
C ARG A 197 -11.72 -6.00 -29.58
N LEU A 198 -12.30 -6.30 -28.42
CA LEU A 198 -13.49 -7.13 -28.26
C LEU A 198 -14.49 -6.35 -27.42
N GLU A 199 -15.73 -6.19 -27.90
CA GLU A 199 -16.82 -5.49 -27.20
C GLU A 199 -16.42 -4.11 -26.61
N GLY A 200 -15.67 -3.31 -27.37
CA GLY A 200 -15.21 -1.99 -26.92
C GLY A 200 -14.11 -2.02 -25.85
N LYS A 201 -13.54 -3.19 -25.53
CA LYS A 201 -12.43 -3.37 -24.60
C LYS A 201 -11.19 -3.87 -25.35
N THR A 202 -10.01 -3.56 -24.81
CA THR A 202 -8.76 -4.15 -25.30
C THR A 202 -8.43 -5.37 -24.44
N THR A 203 -8.21 -6.50 -25.10
CA THR A 203 -8.05 -7.81 -24.48
C THR A 203 -6.76 -8.45 -24.95
N PHE A 204 -6.12 -9.20 -24.05
CA PHE A 204 -4.84 -9.85 -24.29
C PHE A 204 -5.08 -11.35 -24.15
N ALA A 205 -4.91 -12.07 -25.26
CA ALA A 205 -5.14 -13.50 -25.27
C ALA A 205 -4.17 -14.23 -24.32
N ASN A 206 -4.60 -15.38 -23.83
CA ASN A 206 -3.71 -16.29 -23.12
C ASN A 206 -2.69 -16.88 -24.10
N GLY A 207 -1.46 -17.07 -23.62
CA GLY A 207 -0.37 -17.61 -24.44
C GLY A 207 1.00 -17.32 -23.86
N VAL A 208 2.01 -17.91 -24.48
CA VAL A 208 3.42 -17.64 -24.18
C VAL A 208 3.89 -16.53 -25.10
N TYR A 209 4.37 -15.44 -24.50
CA TYR A 209 4.85 -14.26 -25.23
C TYR A 209 6.27 -13.92 -24.81
N THR A 210 7.05 -13.39 -25.75
CA THR A 210 8.40 -12.90 -25.46
C THR A 210 8.34 -11.81 -24.40
N LEU A 211 9.08 -12.00 -23.31
CA LEU A 211 9.23 -11.00 -22.26
C LEU A 211 10.09 -9.84 -22.74
N ARG A 212 9.78 -8.64 -22.24
CA ARG A 212 10.60 -7.46 -22.44
C ARG A 212 11.79 -7.51 -21.51
N THR A 213 12.94 -7.13 -22.02
CA THR A 213 14.17 -6.87 -21.27
C THR A 213 14.50 -5.38 -21.30
N ASP A 214 15.45 -4.95 -20.46
CA ASP A 214 15.97 -3.58 -20.48
C ASP A 214 16.50 -3.20 -21.87
N ASP A 215 17.30 -4.07 -22.49
CA ASP A 215 17.84 -3.86 -23.83
C ASP A 215 16.75 -3.70 -24.87
N THR A 216 15.77 -4.61 -24.90
CA THR A 216 14.67 -4.55 -25.89
C THR A 216 13.82 -3.29 -25.73
N PHE A 217 13.71 -2.77 -24.51
CA PHE A 217 13.00 -1.53 -24.19
C PHE A 217 13.78 -0.30 -24.66
N ARG A 218 15.07 -0.21 -24.31
CA ARG A 218 15.95 0.92 -24.67
C ARG A 218 16.19 0.99 -26.17
N CYS A 219 16.32 -0.16 -26.84
CA CYS A 219 16.40 -0.25 -28.29
C CYS A 219 15.04 -0.09 -28.98
N GLN A 220 13.95 0.05 -28.23
CA GLN A 220 12.57 0.20 -28.74
C GLN A 220 12.17 -0.85 -29.79
N THR A 221 12.61 -2.10 -29.58
CA THR A 221 12.48 -3.20 -30.56
C THR A 221 11.04 -3.46 -31.02
N GLN A 222 10.05 -3.23 -30.15
CA GLN A 222 8.64 -3.21 -30.53
C GLN A 222 8.15 -1.77 -30.63
N SER A 223 8.45 -1.08 -31.74
CA SER A 223 8.18 0.35 -31.95
C SER A 223 6.77 0.81 -31.56
N ILE A 224 5.73 0.01 -31.86
CA ILE A 224 4.33 0.31 -31.52
C ILE A 224 4.02 0.34 -30.02
N HIS A 225 4.93 -0.13 -29.16
CA HIS A 225 4.83 -0.03 -27.70
C HIS A 225 5.34 1.32 -27.18
N HIS A 226 6.23 1.98 -27.92
CA HIS A 226 6.92 3.19 -27.47
C HIS A 226 6.25 4.45 -28.04
N GLN A 227 6.33 5.55 -27.30
CA GLN A 227 5.84 6.88 -27.68
C GLN A 227 6.95 7.93 -27.66
N GLY A 228 8.17 7.53 -27.29
CA GLY A 228 9.34 8.39 -27.15
C GLY A 228 10.33 7.77 -26.17
N HIS A 229 11.40 8.51 -25.85
CA HIS A 229 12.35 8.13 -24.82
C HIS A 229 12.01 8.81 -23.49
N SER A 230 12.00 8.02 -22.43
CA SER A 230 11.85 8.53 -21.07
C SER A 230 13.19 9.04 -20.55
N ILE A 231 13.19 10.16 -19.83
CA ILE A 231 14.39 10.64 -19.12
C ILE A 231 14.89 9.63 -18.08
N MET A 232 14.04 8.70 -17.62
CA MET A 232 14.43 7.59 -16.75
C MET A 232 15.47 6.66 -17.40
N GLU A 233 15.52 6.59 -18.72
CA GLU A 233 16.54 5.82 -19.46
C GLU A 233 17.94 6.39 -19.25
N THR A 234 18.09 7.63 -18.76
CA THR A 234 19.40 8.19 -18.41
C THR A 234 20.00 7.62 -17.13
N LEU A 235 19.20 6.89 -16.34
CA LEU A 235 19.63 6.21 -15.13
C LEU A 235 20.08 4.78 -15.43
N SER A 236 21.01 4.28 -14.62
CA SER A 236 21.49 2.89 -14.62
C SER A 236 20.50 1.96 -13.90
N ILE A 237 19.22 2.02 -14.29
CA ILE A 237 18.15 1.12 -13.80
C ILE A 237 17.65 0.24 -14.94
N ASN A 238 17.13 -0.93 -14.59
CA ASN A 238 16.42 -1.79 -15.52
C ASN A 238 15.00 -1.27 -15.75
N MET A 239 14.70 -0.81 -16.96
CA MET A 239 13.44 -0.16 -17.36
C MET A 239 12.23 -1.09 -17.32
N ILE A 240 12.42 -2.39 -17.12
CA ILE A 240 11.36 -3.37 -16.86
C ILE A 240 11.23 -3.59 -15.36
N VAL A 241 12.28 -4.08 -14.71
CA VAL A 241 12.24 -4.51 -13.30
C VAL A 241 12.00 -3.34 -12.34
N ALA A 242 12.58 -2.17 -12.59
CA ALA A 242 12.43 -1.01 -11.71
C ALA A 242 11.02 -0.40 -11.73
N PHE A 243 10.12 -0.86 -12.60
CA PHE A 243 8.73 -0.39 -12.70
C PHE A 243 7.77 -1.54 -12.38
N PRO A 244 7.59 -1.93 -11.11
CA PRO A 244 6.71 -3.03 -10.73
C PRO A 244 5.25 -2.75 -11.06
N LEU A 245 4.47 -3.82 -11.24
CA LEU A 245 3.03 -3.76 -11.40
C LEU A 245 2.37 -3.61 -10.03
N ASP A 246 1.96 -2.38 -9.68
CA ASP A 246 1.36 -2.09 -8.37
C ASP A 246 0.15 -3.00 -8.04
N PRO A 247 0.25 -3.84 -6.98
CA PRO A 247 -0.83 -4.74 -6.56
C PRO A 247 -2.08 -4.00 -6.09
N MET A 248 -1.95 -2.77 -5.56
CA MET A 248 -3.08 -2.01 -5.06
C MET A 248 -4.09 -1.71 -6.17
N HIS A 249 -3.61 -1.14 -7.27
CA HIS A 249 -4.43 -0.82 -8.42
C HIS A 249 -4.75 -2.05 -9.29
N MET A 250 -3.78 -2.92 -9.54
CA MET A 250 -3.92 -4.01 -10.50
C MET A 250 -4.73 -5.19 -9.94
N VAL A 251 -4.37 -5.69 -8.75
CA VAL A 251 -4.98 -6.88 -8.16
C VAL A 251 -6.24 -6.52 -7.38
N TYR A 252 -6.11 -5.63 -6.39
CA TYR A 252 -7.20 -5.35 -5.45
C TYR A 252 -8.30 -4.51 -6.12
N LEU A 253 -7.96 -3.35 -6.70
CA LEU A 253 -8.97 -2.53 -7.40
C LEU A 253 -9.34 -3.09 -8.77
N GLY A 254 -8.38 -3.64 -9.51
CA GLY A 254 -8.56 -4.11 -10.88
C GLY A 254 -9.27 -5.45 -10.96
N VAL A 255 -8.58 -6.54 -10.60
CA VAL A 255 -9.07 -7.91 -10.77
C VAL A 255 -10.18 -8.25 -9.77
N THR A 256 -9.99 -7.97 -8.48
CA THR A 256 -10.93 -8.41 -7.43
C THR A 256 -12.30 -7.77 -7.63
N LYS A 257 -12.37 -6.45 -7.88
CA LYS A 257 -13.63 -5.79 -8.20
C LYS A 257 -14.25 -6.30 -9.48
N LYS A 258 -13.43 -6.60 -10.50
CA LYS A 258 -13.93 -7.11 -11.78
C LYS A 258 -14.63 -8.45 -11.59
N LEU A 259 -14.03 -9.38 -10.85
CA LEU A 259 -14.63 -10.67 -10.51
C LEU A 259 -15.98 -10.48 -9.79
N ALA A 260 -16.02 -9.66 -8.75
CA ALA A 260 -17.25 -9.37 -8.02
C ALA A 260 -18.36 -8.77 -8.92
N ASN A 261 -18.02 -7.84 -9.81
CA ASN A 261 -18.98 -7.29 -10.78
C ASN A 261 -19.45 -8.34 -11.80
N LEU A 262 -18.58 -9.26 -12.23
CA LEU A 262 -18.95 -10.36 -13.13
C LEU A 262 -19.94 -11.30 -12.47
N TRP A 263 -19.72 -11.66 -11.21
CA TRP A 263 -20.67 -12.50 -10.47
C TRP A 263 -22.05 -11.83 -10.33
N ILE A 264 -22.09 -10.53 -10.04
CA ILE A 264 -23.34 -9.76 -9.97
C ILE A 264 -24.06 -9.75 -11.34
N ASP A 265 -23.32 -9.55 -12.43
CA ASP A 265 -23.90 -9.55 -13.78
C ASP A 265 -24.43 -10.94 -14.18
N LEU A 266 -23.68 -12.00 -13.90
CA LEU A 266 -24.12 -13.39 -14.08
C LEU A 266 -25.39 -13.68 -13.27
N ALA A 267 -25.46 -13.22 -12.02
CA ALA A 267 -26.64 -13.35 -11.16
C ALA A 267 -27.86 -12.65 -11.77
N ARG A 268 -27.67 -11.41 -12.26
CA ARG A 268 -28.73 -10.60 -12.86
C ARG A 268 -29.28 -11.25 -14.12
N ARG A 269 -28.41 -11.82 -14.94
CA ARG A 269 -28.76 -12.52 -16.18
C ARG A 269 -29.26 -13.96 -15.95
N ARG A 270 -29.22 -14.46 -14.71
CA ARG A 270 -29.57 -15.84 -14.33
C ARG A 270 -28.79 -16.89 -15.14
N MET A 271 -27.52 -16.61 -15.41
CA MET A 271 -26.66 -17.48 -16.22
C MET A 271 -25.84 -18.43 -15.36
N ARG A 272 -25.54 -19.63 -15.90
CA ARG A 272 -24.54 -20.57 -15.34
C ARG A 272 -24.77 -20.90 -13.85
N ASN A 273 -26.04 -21.14 -13.51
CA ASN A 273 -26.52 -21.44 -12.15
C ASN A 273 -26.28 -20.32 -11.11
N PHE A 274 -26.01 -19.10 -11.58
CA PHE A 274 -25.87 -17.94 -10.73
C PHE A 274 -27.20 -17.19 -10.64
N ASN A 275 -27.65 -16.88 -9.43
CA ASN A 275 -28.92 -16.17 -9.22
C ASN A 275 -28.84 -15.17 -8.06
N SER A 276 -29.89 -14.38 -7.86
CA SER A 276 -29.93 -13.34 -6.83
C SER A 276 -29.86 -13.89 -5.40
N CYS A 277 -30.24 -15.15 -5.15
CA CYS A 277 -30.08 -15.77 -3.83
C CYS A 277 -28.60 -15.97 -3.50
N ALA A 278 -27.78 -16.42 -4.47
CA ALA A 278 -26.34 -16.56 -4.27
C ALA A 278 -25.67 -15.23 -3.84
N ILE A 279 -26.04 -14.11 -4.47
CA ILE A 279 -25.54 -12.77 -4.07
C ILE A 279 -26.02 -12.40 -2.66
N ARG A 280 -27.29 -12.66 -2.35
CA ARG A 280 -27.85 -12.39 -1.01
C ARG A 280 -27.12 -13.21 0.07
N ASP A 281 -26.84 -14.48 -0.21
CA ASP A 281 -26.15 -15.36 0.73
C ASP A 281 -24.71 -14.90 0.96
N ILE A 282 -24.00 -14.51 -0.12
CA ILE A 282 -22.67 -13.88 0.01
C ILE A 282 -22.74 -12.60 0.84
N ASN A 283 -23.73 -11.73 0.61
CA ASN A 283 -23.89 -10.49 1.35
C ASN A 283 -24.17 -10.73 2.84
N ASN A 284 -24.97 -11.74 3.17
CA ASN A 284 -25.23 -12.15 4.55
C ASN A 284 -23.94 -12.64 5.23
N LEU A 285 -23.12 -13.43 4.53
CA LEU A 285 -21.83 -13.91 5.05
C LEU A 285 -20.83 -12.77 5.25
N ILE A 286 -20.71 -11.84 4.29
CA ILE A 286 -19.86 -10.64 4.45
C ILE A 286 -20.30 -9.85 5.68
N SER A 287 -21.61 -9.64 5.85
CA SER A 287 -22.17 -8.90 6.98
C SER A 287 -21.89 -9.61 8.32
N GLY A 288 -21.98 -10.94 8.35
CA GLY A 288 -21.63 -11.75 9.52
C GLY A 288 -20.15 -11.65 9.92
N CYS A 289 -19.25 -11.44 8.96
CA CYS A 289 -17.80 -11.30 9.22
C CYS A 289 -17.39 -9.94 9.79
N VAL A 290 -18.28 -8.93 9.77
CA VAL A 290 -17.93 -7.56 10.22
C VAL A 290 -17.51 -7.54 11.68
N ALA A 291 -18.22 -8.28 12.55
CA ALA A 291 -17.95 -8.35 13.97
C ALA A 291 -16.66 -9.12 14.32
N SER A 292 -16.25 -10.07 13.47
CA SER A 292 -15.03 -10.87 13.66
C SER A 292 -13.80 -10.32 12.94
N THR A 293 -13.95 -9.23 12.18
CA THR A 293 -12.82 -8.59 11.48
C THR A 293 -11.96 -7.79 12.47
N PRO A 294 -10.65 -8.07 12.60
CA PRO A 294 -9.74 -7.34 13.49
C PRO A 294 -9.67 -5.83 13.22
N SER A 295 -9.19 -5.08 14.22
CA SER A 295 -8.95 -3.64 14.16
C SER A 295 -7.81 -3.24 13.20
N ASP A 296 -6.96 -4.19 12.80
CA ASP A 296 -5.91 -4.03 11.79
C ASP A 296 -6.44 -3.57 10.43
N PHE A 297 -7.68 -3.94 10.11
CA PHE A 297 -8.29 -3.57 8.86
C PHE A 297 -8.96 -2.20 8.99
N PRO A 298 -8.44 -1.15 8.31
CA PRO A 298 -8.96 0.22 8.46
C PRO A 298 -10.38 0.38 7.92
N ARG A 299 -10.85 -0.59 7.12
CA ARG A 299 -12.22 -0.67 6.61
C ARG A 299 -12.71 -2.11 6.73
N LYS A 300 -13.97 -2.25 7.13
CA LYS A 300 -14.71 -3.51 7.01
C LYS A 300 -15.19 -3.69 5.58
N CYS A 301 -15.29 -4.93 5.12
CA CYS A 301 -15.75 -5.23 3.76
C CYS A 301 -17.25 -4.94 3.66
N ARG A 302 -17.65 -4.06 2.74
CA ARG A 302 -19.07 -3.86 2.42
C ARG A 302 -19.60 -5.04 1.60
N THR A 303 -20.91 -5.21 1.57
CA THR A 303 -21.58 -6.21 0.72
C THR A 303 -21.31 -5.97 -0.77
N LEU A 304 -21.57 -6.98 -1.60
CA LEU A 304 -21.41 -6.92 -3.05
C LEU A 304 -22.30 -5.85 -3.70
N ASP A 305 -23.41 -5.47 -3.05
CA ASP A 305 -24.31 -4.39 -3.51
C ASP A 305 -23.58 -3.05 -3.65
N PHE A 306 -22.49 -2.86 -2.88
CA PHE A 306 -21.69 -1.65 -2.89
C PHE A 306 -20.30 -1.84 -3.53
N VAL A 307 -20.11 -2.89 -4.34
CA VAL A 307 -18.81 -3.22 -4.96
C VAL A 307 -18.20 -2.07 -5.75
N SER A 308 -19.02 -1.26 -6.42
CA SER A 308 -18.57 -0.08 -7.18
C SER A 308 -17.82 0.91 -6.29
N ALA A 309 -18.24 1.03 -5.03
CA ALA A 309 -17.69 1.94 -4.05
C ALA A 309 -16.56 1.33 -3.20
N TRP A 310 -16.30 0.01 -3.27
CA TRP A 310 -15.23 -0.66 -2.52
C TRP A 310 -13.88 0.06 -2.68
N LYS A 311 -13.09 0.14 -1.61
CA LYS A 311 -11.72 0.64 -1.65
C LYS A 311 -10.73 -0.52 -1.76
N ALA A 312 -9.49 -0.23 -2.17
CA ALA A 312 -8.45 -1.24 -2.30
C ALA A 312 -8.26 -2.06 -1.02
N SER A 313 -8.39 -1.43 0.16
CA SER A 313 -8.32 -2.11 1.46
C SER A 313 -9.44 -3.13 1.68
N GLU A 314 -10.65 -2.87 1.18
CA GLU A 314 -11.78 -3.81 1.28
C GLU A 314 -11.62 -4.95 0.28
N CYS A 315 -11.16 -4.65 -0.93
CA CYS A 315 -10.83 -5.67 -1.92
C CYS A 315 -9.71 -6.60 -1.44
N ARG A 316 -8.68 -6.05 -0.77
CA ARG A 316 -7.60 -6.83 -0.16
C ARG A 316 -8.12 -7.72 0.97
N LEU A 317 -8.94 -7.18 1.88
CA LEU A 317 -9.59 -7.95 2.95
C LEU A 317 -10.44 -9.09 2.36
N PHE A 318 -11.23 -8.79 1.34
CA PHE A 318 -12.06 -9.78 0.66
C PHE A 318 -11.23 -10.86 -0.02
N LEU A 319 -10.22 -10.48 -0.82
CA LEU A 319 -9.43 -11.42 -1.61
C LEU A 319 -8.60 -12.35 -0.74
N LEU A 320 -7.90 -11.81 0.25
CA LEU A 320 -6.89 -12.56 1.00
C LEU A 320 -7.46 -13.31 2.21
N TYR A 321 -8.61 -12.90 2.74
CA TYR A 321 -9.09 -13.43 4.03
C TYR A 321 -10.54 -13.92 3.94
N LEU A 322 -11.49 -13.07 3.58
CA LEU A 322 -12.91 -13.42 3.68
C LEU A 322 -13.37 -14.33 2.54
N GLY A 323 -13.14 -13.91 1.30
CA GLY A 323 -13.59 -14.56 0.08
C GLY A 323 -13.21 -16.04 -0.03
N PRO A 324 -11.97 -16.46 0.28
CA PRO A 324 -11.56 -17.86 0.21
C PRO A 324 -12.44 -18.79 1.04
N VAL A 325 -12.95 -18.28 2.17
CA VAL A 325 -13.77 -19.05 3.11
C VAL A 325 -15.25 -18.91 2.77
N ILE A 326 -15.75 -17.69 2.66
CA ILE A 326 -17.21 -17.46 2.55
C ILE A 326 -17.78 -17.86 1.20
N LEU A 327 -16.95 -17.88 0.14
CA LEU A 327 -17.41 -18.20 -1.21
C LEU A 327 -17.48 -19.70 -1.50
N GLU A 328 -16.84 -20.54 -0.69
CA GLU A 328 -16.68 -21.99 -0.93
C GLU A 328 -18.01 -22.70 -1.17
N LYS A 329 -19.05 -22.34 -0.41
CA LYS A 329 -20.37 -22.98 -0.48
C LYS A 329 -21.42 -22.14 -1.18
N THR A 330 -21.11 -20.90 -1.56
CA THR A 330 -22.08 -19.96 -2.16
C THR A 330 -21.84 -19.71 -3.64
N LEU A 331 -20.58 -19.75 -4.08
CA LEU A 331 -20.21 -19.52 -5.47
C LEU A 331 -20.24 -20.86 -6.23
N PRO A 332 -20.80 -20.95 -7.45
CA PRO A 332 -20.79 -22.22 -8.18
C PRO A 332 -19.36 -22.70 -8.43
N GLN A 333 -19.14 -24.01 -8.32
CA GLN A 333 -17.82 -24.62 -8.15
C GLN A 333 -16.75 -24.12 -9.14
N PRO A 334 -16.99 -24.02 -10.47
CA PRO A 334 -15.94 -23.55 -11.39
C PRO A 334 -15.46 -22.12 -11.10
N TYR A 335 -16.37 -21.24 -10.69
CA TYR A 335 -16.05 -19.86 -10.31
C TYR A 335 -15.28 -19.80 -9.00
N TYR A 336 -15.65 -20.66 -8.04
CA TYR A 336 -14.97 -20.74 -6.75
C TYR A 336 -13.54 -21.26 -6.93
N LEU A 337 -13.35 -22.33 -7.71
CA LEU A 337 -12.02 -22.87 -7.99
C LEU A 337 -11.14 -21.80 -8.64
N ASN A 338 -11.65 -21.13 -9.67
CA ASN A 338 -10.93 -20.03 -10.31
C ASN A 338 -10.57 -18.92 -9.30
N PHE A 339 -11.54 -18.42 -8.52
CA PHE A 339 -11.27 -17.40 -7.49
C PHE A 339 -10.26 -17.87 -6.44
N ARG A 340 -10.35 -19.12 -6.00
CA ARG A 340 -9.46 -19.71 -4.99
C ARG A 340 -8.01 -19.74 -5.49
N ARG A 341 -7.75 -20.03 -6.77
CA ARG A 341 -6.40 -19.95 -7.36
C ARG A 341 -5.81 -18.55 -7.26
N LEU A 342 -6.60 -17.53 -7.62
CA LEU A 342 -6.18 -16.14 -7.49
C LEU A 342 -5.91 -15.79 -6.02
N ALA A 343 -6.84 -16.11 -5.13
CA ALA A 343 -6.73 -15.76 -3.73
C ALA A 343 -5.52 -16.42 -3.05
N LEU A 344 -5.30 -17.70 -3.31
CA LEU A 344 -4.13 -18.43 -2.83
C LEU A 344 -2.85 -17.83 -3.39
N SER A 345 -2.77 -17.60 -4.71
CA SER A 345 -1.59 -17.01 -5.34
C SER A 345 -1.24 -15.64 -4.73
N MET A 346 -2.24 -14.78 -4.52
CA MET A 346 -2.02 -13.46 -3.92
C MET A 346 -1.65 -13.55 -2.44
N TYR A 347 -2.22 -14.50 -1.69
CA TYR A 347 -1.84 -14.74 -0.29
C TYR A 347 -0.38 -15.17 -0.18
N LEU A 348 0.04 -16.11 -1.03
CA LEU A 348 1.41 -16.62 -1.09
C LEU A 348 2.43 -15.55 -1.50
N LEU A 349 2.14 -14.80 -2.55
CA LEU A 349 2.98 -13.70 -3.02
C LEU A 349 3.04 -12.54 -2.01
N ALA A 350 2.02 -12.37 -1.15
CA ALA A 350 2.02 -11.38 -0.08
C ALA A 350 2.69 -11.89 1.22
N HIS A 351 3.02 -13.17 1.32
CA HIS A 351 3.49 -13.76 2.56
C HIS A 351 4.92 -13.30 2.89
N PRO A 352 5.19 -12.67 4.06
CA PRO A 352 6.47 -12.02 4.34
C PRO A 352 7.66 -12.98 4.32
N LYS A 353 7.47 -14.23 4.78
CA LYS A 353 8.52 -15.27 4.76
C LYS A 353 8.53 -16.14 3.50
N LEU A 354 7.37 -16.66 3.12
CA LEU A 354 7.26 -17.72 2.12
C LEU A 354 7.28 -17.22 0.68
N HIS A 355 7.02 -15.93 0.41
CA HIS A 355 6.86 -15.40 -0.96
C HIS A 355 7.96 -15.86 -1.92
N LYS A 356 9.22 -15.97 -1.48
CA LYS A 356 10.35 -16.42 -2.32
C LYS A 356 10.34 -17.92 -2.63
N SER A 357 9.97 -18.77 -1.69
CA SER A 357 9.97 -20.22 -1.88
C SER A 357 8.76 -20.70 -2.69
N VAL A 358 7.69 -19.92 -2.71
CA VAL A 358 6.41 -20.27 -3.37
C VAL A 358 6.16 -19.52 -4.68
N VAL A 359 7.14 -18.73 -5.18
CA VAL A 359 7.00 -17.95 -6.42
C VAL A 359 6.55 -18.83 -7.58
N GLU A 360 7.18 -20.00 -7.75
CA GLU A 360 6.87 -20.88 -8.88
C GLU A 360 5.49 -21.54 -8.74
N THR A 361 5.13 -21.95 -7.53
CA THR A 361 3.77 -22.43 -7.23
C THR A 361 2.73 -21.38 -7.56
N ALA A 362 2.95 -20.13 -7.13
CA ALA A 362 2.05 -19.02 -7.45
C ALA A 362 2.01 -18.73 -8.96
N ARG A 363 3.14 -18.86 -9.68
CA ARG A 363 3.16 -18.70 -11.14
C ARG A 363 2.27 -19.75 -11.81
N MET A 364 2.40 -21.01 -11.43
CA MET A 364 1.59 -22.10 -11.98
C MET A 364 0.10 -21.91 -11.67
N GLU A 365 -0.25 -21.53 -10.44
CA GLU A 365 -1.63 -21.24 -10.05
C GLU A 365 -2.23 -20.05 -10.79
N LEU A 366 -1.43 -19.02 -11.09
CA LEU A 366 -1.87 -17.88 -11.90
C LEU A 366 -2.05 -18.24 -13.38
N LEU A 367 -1.22 -19.11 -13.95
CA LEU A 367 -1.43 -19.62 -15.31
C LEU A 367 -2.72 -20.45 -15.39
N ASN A 368 -2.94 -21.32 -14.41
CA ASN A 368 -4.19 -22.09 -14.29
C ASN A 368 -5.41 -21.17 -14.11
N PHE A 369 -5.30 -20.15 -13.26
CA PHE A 369 -6.31 -19.12 -13.11
C PHE A 369 -6.66 -18.46 -14.45
N MET A 370 -5.65 -18.05 -15.23
CA MET A 370 -5.85 -17.37 -16.51
C MET A 370 -6.54 -18.27 -17.56
N ASN A 371 -6.15 -19.54 -17.62
CA ASN A 371 -6.77 -20.53 -18.50
C ASN A 371 -8.24 -20.78 -18.13
N GLU A 372 -8.54 -20.98 -16.85
CA GLU A 372 -9.90 -21.17 -16.35
C GLU A 372 -10.75 -19.90 -16.44
N TYR A 373 -10.14 -18.73 -16.30
CA TYR A 373 -10.82 -17.43 -16.32
C TYR A 373 -11.52 -17.21 -17.66
N GLU A 374 -10.85 -17.54 -18.77
CA GLU A 374 -11.42 -17.42 -20.11
C GLU A 374 -12.68 -18.27 -20.26
N TRP A 375 -12.66 -19.50 -19.77
CA TRP A 375 -13.83 -20.37 -19.76
C TRP A 375 -14.95 -19.85 -18.84
N CYS A 376 -14.59 -19.34 -17.65
CA CYS A 376 -15.52 -18.84 -16.65
C CYS A 376 -16.25 -17.56 -17.08
N TYR A 377 -15.51 -16.64 -17.69
CA TYR A 377 -15.96 -15.24 -17.88
C TYR A 377 -15.91 -14.75 -19.31
N GLY A 378 -15.32 -15.49 -20.25
CA GLY A 378 -15.16 -15.07 -21.65
C GLY A 378 -13.84 -14.35 -21.93
N CYS A 379 -13.34 -14.50 -23.16
CA CYS A 379 -12.07 -13.91 -23.61
C CYS A 379 -12.13 -12.37 -23.68
N GLU A 380 -13.34 -11.81 -23.86
CA GLU A 380 -13.63 -10.38 -23.81
C GLU A 380 -13.35 -9.76 -22.43
N HIS A 381 -13.20 -10.59 -21.39
CA HIS A 381 -12.85 -10.18 -20.03
C HIS A 381 -11.36 -10.32 -19.70
N LEU A 382 -10.51 -10.84 -20.60
CA LEU A 382 -9.04 -10.91 -20.44
C LEU A 382 -8.38 -9.55 -20.70
N VAL A 383 -8.75 -8.55 -19.89
CA VAL A 383 -8.21 -7.18 -19.97
C VAL A 383 -6.83 -7.08 -19.32
N TYR A 384 -6.15 -5.95 -19.53
CA TYR A 384 -4.78 -5.69 -19.04
C TYR A 384 -4.50 -6.17 -17.61
N ASN A 385 -5.36 -5.83 -16.64
CA ASN A 385 -5.12 -6.21 -15.23
C ASN A 385 -5.14 -7.73 -15.02
N VAL A 386 -6.00 -8.44 -15.75
CA VAL A 386 -6.10 -9.91 -15.67
C VAL A 386 -4.86 -10.53 -16.30
N HIS A 387 -4.53 -10.13 -17.53
CA HIS A 387 -3.31 -10.56 -18.22
C HIS A 387 -2.03 -10.30 -17.40
N SER A 388 -1.97 -9.15 -16.73
CA SER A 388 -0.81 -8.70 -15.96
C SER A 388 -0.49 -9.57 -14.74
N LEU A 389 -1.45 -10.36 -14.24
CA LEU A 389 -1.23 -11.24 -13.08
C LEU A 389 -0.08 -12.22 -13.28
N GLN A 390 0.05 -12.78 -14.49
CA GLN A 390 1.08 -13.78 -14.81
C GLN A 390 2.52 -13.27 -14.63
N HIS A 391 2.71 -11.95 -14.64
CA HIS A 391 4.02 -11.29 -14.51
C HIS A 391 4.32 -10.84 -13.07
N LEU A 392 3.34 -10.94 -12.16
CA LEU A 392 3.50 -10.53 -10.77
C LEU A 392 4.52 -11.37 -9.98
N PRO A 393 4.69 -12.69 -10.23
CA PRO A 393 5.75 -13.47 -9.59
C PRO A 393 7.15 -12.88 -9.82
N ASP A 394 7.43 -12.34 -11.01
CA ASP A 394 8.72 -11.71 -11.34
C ASP A 394 8.97 -10.44 -10.51
N ASP A 395 7.92 -9.63 -10.31
CA ASP A 395 8.00 -8.44 -9.47
C ASP A 395 8.21 -8.79 -7.99
N VAL A 396 7.60 -9.87 -7.50
CA VAL A 396 7.79 -10.35 -6.13
C VAL A 396 9.20 -10.86 -5.90
N GLN A 397 9.78 -11.53 -6.91
CA GLN A 397 11.17 -11.98 -6.84
C GLN A 397 12.14 -10.79 -6.75
N ALA A 398 11.85 -9.69 -7.46
CA ALA A 398 12.71 -8.51 -7.48
C ALA A 398 12.52 -7.58 -6.26
N HIS A 399 11.29 -7.39 -5.78
CA HIS A 399 10.93 -6.34 -4.82
C HIS A 399 10.46 -6.84 -3.45
N GLY A 400 10.38 -8.16 -3.27
CA GLY A 400 9.85 -8.80 -2.08
C GLY A 400 8.33 -8.98 -2.15
N PRO A 401 7.63 -9.22 -1.02
CA PRO A 401 6.21 -9.53 -1.03
C PRO A 401 5.36 -8.37 -1.60
N LEU A 402 4.14 -8.66 -2.05
CA LEU A 402 3.24 -7.69 -2.70
C LEU A 402 3.12 -6.33 -1.97
N ASP A 403 3.15 -6.35 -0.63
CA ASP A 403 3.03 -5.14 0.18
C ASP A 403 4.22 -4.19 0.03
N SER A 404 5.42 -4.73 -0.23
CA SER A 404 6.66 -3.96 -0.34
C SER A 404 6.59 -2.90 -1.44
N PHE A 405 6.01 -3.26 -2.60
CA PHE A 405 5.90 -2.40 -3.77
C PHE A 405 4.46 -1.93 -4.05
N SER A 406 3.60 -1.96 -3.03
CA SER A 406 2.22 -1.48 -3.14
C SER A 406 2.10 0.05 -3.01
N ALA A 407 1.12 0.63 -3.70
CA ALA A 407 0.86 2.06 -3.66
C ALA A 407 0.13 2.57 -2.40
N PHE A 408 -0.28 1.69 -1.47
CA PHE A 408 -1.03 2.07 -0.26
C PHE A 408 -0.41 3.20 0.58
N PRO A 409 0.92 3.20 0.86
CA PRO A 409 1.56 4.25 1.63
C PRO A 409 1.50 5.60 0.91
N PHE A 410 1.70 5.58 -0.41
CA PHE A 410 1.68 6.78 -1.25
C PHE A 410 0.27 7.36 -1.39
N GLU A 411 -0.75 6.52 -1.61
CA GLU A 411 -2.17 6.94 -1.63
C GLU A 411 -2.58 7.57 -0.28
N SER A 412 -2.13 6.98 0.82
CA SER A 412 -2.37 7.52 2.17
C SER A 412 -1.70 8.88 2.35
N TYR A 413 -0.49 9.06 1.83
CA TYR A 413 0.21 10.34 1.86
C TYR A 413 -0.44 11.39 0.95
N MET A 414 -0.89 11.00 -0.25
CA MET A 414 -1.62 11.90 -1.17
C MET A 414 -2.90 12.45 -0.53
N ARG A 415 -3.59 11.64 0.28
CA ARG A 415 -4.71 12.14 1.09
C ARG A 415 -4.27 13.22 2.07
N GLN A 416 -3.11 13.09 2.73
CA GLN A 416 -2.58 14.13 3.61
C GLN A 416 -2.24 15.42 2.85
N ILE A 417 -1.70 15.30 1.62
CA ILE A 417 -1.49 16.46 0.73
C ILE A 417 -2.82 17.14 0.48
N LYS A 418 -3.85 16.37 0.09
CA LYS A 418 -5.19 16.89 -0.17
C LYS A 418 -5.77 17.65 1.02
N ASP A 419 -5.72 17.04 2.21
CA ASP A 419 -6.27 17.61 3.44
C ASP A 419 -5.49 18.85 3.92
N SER A 420 -4.25 19.03 3.42
CA SER A 420 -3.42 20.19 3.71
C SER A 420 -3.80 21.45 2.92
N VAL A 421 -4.48 21.27 1.78
CA VAL A 421 -4.92 22.35 0.87
C VAL A 421 -6.27 22.88 1.34
N ARG A 422 -6.42 24.21 1.41
CA ARG A 422 -7.60 24.86 2.01
C ARG A 422 -8.54 25.53 1.02
N SER A 423 -8.10 25.74 -0.22
CA SER A 423 -8.90 26.32 -1.30
C SER A 423 -8.45 25.78 -2.65
N GLY A 424 -9.31 25.88 -3.68
CA GLY A 424 -8.96 25.49 -5.05
C GLY A 424 -7.97 26.44 -5.77
N PHE A 425 -7.54 27.51 -5.11
CA PHE A 425 -6.61 28.47 -5.72
C PHE A 425 -5.15 28.06 -5.48
N ALA A 426 -4.32 28.02 -6.53
CA ALA A 426 -2.87 27.75 -6.42
C ALA A 426 -2.52 26.52 -5.56
N VAL A 427 -3.19 25.40 -5.83
CA VAL A 427 -3.21 24.22 -4.95
C VAL A 427 -1.83 23.57 -4.77
N ALA A 428 -1.03 23.48 -5.84
CA ALA A 428 0.35 22.97 -5.74
C ALA A 428 1.25 23.88 -4.88
N LYS A 429 1.07 25.20 -4.97
CA LYS A 429 1.80 26.17 -4.14
C LYS A 429 1.46 25.97 -2.66
N GLN A 430 0.18 25.83 -2.33
CA GLN A 430 -0.26 25.58 -0.95
C GLN A 430 0.38 24.30 -0.39
N ALA A 431 0.31 23.20 -1.14
CA ALA A 431 0.90 21.93 -0.73
C ALA A 431 2.43 22.03 -0.55
N ALA A 432 3.14 22.64 -1.51
CA ALA A 432 4.58 22.83 -1.46
C ALA A 432 5.02 23.67 -0.25
N GLN A 433 4.36 24.80 -0.02
CA GLN A 433 4.66 25.68 1.13
C GLN A 433 4.39 24.98 2.46
N ARG A 434 3.28 24.25 2.56
CA ARG A 434 2.92 23.49 3.76
C ARG A 434 3.93 22.41 4.09
N TYR A 435 4.46 21.74 3.07
CA TYR A 435 5.53 20.77 3.25
C TYR A 435 6.82 21.43 3.71
N ALA A 436 7.24 22.53 3.06
CA ALA A 436 8.43 23.28 3.45
C ALA A 436 8.36 23.78 4.90
N GLU A 437 7.19 24.27 5.34
CA GLU A 437 6.93 24.65 6.73
C GLU A 437 7.16 23.47 7.70
N ARG A 438 6.60 22.29 7.40
CA ARG A 438 6.75 21.07 8.22
C ARG A 438 8.20 20.60 8.31
N MET A 439 8.92 20.68 7.19
CA MET A 439 10.33 20.27 7.14
C MET A 439 11.22 21.22 7.94
N SER A 440 11.05 22.53 7.76
CA SER A 440 11.76 23.55 8.55
C SER A 440 11.50 23.43 10.07
N PHE A 441 10.32 22.93 10.45
CA PHE A 441 10.02 22.63 11.84
C PHE A 441 10.75 21.39 12.34
N SER A 442 10.77 20.31 11.55
CA SER A 442 11.45 19.06 11.90
C SER A 442 12.96 19.28 12.08
N ASP A 443 13.59 20.09 11.23
CA ASP A 443 15.00 20.46 11.35
C ASP A 443 15.30 21.17 12.68
N ARG A 444 14.41 22.06 13.13
CA ARG A 444 14.54 22.77 14.41
C ARG A 444 14.38 21.85 15.63
N LEU A 445 13.48 20.88 15.56
CA LEU A 445 13.28 19.88 16.61
C LEU A 445 14.47 18.91 16.72
N GLN A 446 15.08 18.51 15.61
CA GLN A 446 16.27 17.65 15.64
C GLN A 446 17.47 18.35 16.31
N ILE A 447 17.56 19.68 16.19
CA ILE A 447 18.59 20.50 16.86
C ILE A 447 18.32 20.60 18.38
N SER A 448 17.05 20.70 18.81
CA SER A 448 16.69 20.83 20.24
C SER A 448 16.58 19.49 20.98
N GLY A 449 16.26 18.40 20.29
CA GLY A 449 16.22 17.05 20.87
C GLY A 449 17.58 16.49 21.28
N LEU A 450 18.69 17.13 20.86
CA LEU A 450 20.04 16.80 21.32
C LEU A 450 20.35 17.35 22.72
N THR A 451 19.52 18.24 23.29
CA THR A 451 19.83 18.90 24.57
C THR A 451 18.87 18.62 25.72
N ASN A 452 17.77 17.89 25.55
CA ASN A 452 16.91 17.51 26.68
C ASN A 452 16.19 16.17 26.45
N THR A 453 16.54 15.17 27.23
CA THR A 453 15.78 13.92 27.39
C THR A 453 15.09 13.92 28.75
N THR A 454 13.81 14.27 28.78
CA THR A 454 12.91 13.85 29.87
C THR A 454 11.68 13.19 29.25
N PRO A 455 11.34 11.95 29.61
CA PRO A 455 10.11 11.32 29.15
C PRO A 455 8.94 11.86 29.98
N ILE A 456 7.98 12.51 29.31
CA ILE A 456 6.67 12.81 29.91
C ILE A 456 5.79 11.59 29.65
N GLY A 457 5.53 10.83 30.72
CA GLY A 457 4.55 9.76 30.74
C GLY A 457 3.14 10.34 30.72
N THR A 458 2.28 9.81 29.87
CA THR A 458 0.83 10.00 29.93
C THR A 458 0.20 8.72 30.41
N THR A 459 -0.30 8.73 31.65
CA THR A 459 -1.21 7.73 32.19
C THR A 459 -2.60 7.95 31.59
N ASP A 460 -3.10 6.96 30.85
CA ASP A 460 -4.52 6.88 30.50
C ASP A 460 -5.04 5.51 30.96
N VAL A 461 -5.91 5.54 31.97
CA VAL A 461 -6.50 4.36 32.59
C VAL A 461 -7.71 3.96 31.75
N SER A 462 -7.52 2.94 30.91
CA SER A 462 -8.59 2.21 30.25
C SER A 462 -8.60 0.79 30.81
N THR A 463 -9.73 0.37 31.37
CA THR A 463 -10.00 -0.98 31.93
C THR A 463 -10.00 -2.12 30.89
N LYS A 464 -9.51 -1.87 29.67
CA LYS A 464 -9.17 -2.91 28.69
C LYS A 464 -7.67 -2.95 28.55
N GLN A 465 -7.05 -4.01 29.06
CA GLN A 465 -5.64 -4.25 28.82
C GLN A 465 -5.44 -4.54 27.32
N VAL A 466 -4.66 -3.70 26.66
CA VAL A 466 -4.31 -3.80 25.23
C VAL A 466 -2.80 -3.94 25.16
N ILE A 467 -2.34 -4.92 24.39
CA ILE A 467 -0.91 -5.13 24.15
C ILE A 467 -0.59 -4.90 22.68
N MET A 468 0.54 -4.27 22.42
CA MET A 468 1.05 -4.08 21.06
C MET A 468 1.95 -5.25 20.66
N PHE A 469 1.64 -5.89 19.53
CA PHE A 469 2.40 -6.97 18.92
C PHE A 469 2.65 -6.63 17.45
N ASN A 470 3.91 -6.39 17.07
CA ASN A 470 4.29 -6.04 15.70
C ASN A 470 3.42 -4.92 15.07
N SER A 471 3.21 -3.83 15.81
CA SER A 471 2.30 -2.71 15.45
C SER A 471 0.80 -3.05 15.35
N SER A 472 0.41 -4.29 15.66
CA SER A 472 -0.98 -4.72 15.81
C SER A 472 -1.42 -4.69 17.29
N LYS A 473 -2.71 -4.49 17.53
CA LYS A 473 -3.30 -4.53 18.88
C LYS A 473 -3.78 -5.95 19.19
N ILE A 474 -3.41 -6.49 20.33
CA ILE A 474 -3.99 -7.71 20.90
C ILE A 474 -4.77 -7.32 22.15
N THR A 475 -5.97 -7.87 22.30
CA THR A 475 -6.82 -7.66 23.48
C THR A 475 -7.35 -9.00 23.99
N SER A 476 -7.96 -9.02 25.18
CA SER A 476 -8.69 -10.19 25.70
C SER A 476 -10.09 -10.37 25.08
N CYS A 477 -10.51 -9.48 24.19
CA CYS A 477 -11.84 -9.48 23.58
C CYS A 477 -11.78 -9.65 22.06
N GLN A 478 -12.82 -10.27 21.51
CA GLN A 478 -13.02 -10.28 20.06
C GLN A 478 -13.17 -8.85 19.52
N PRO A 479 -12.75 -8.58 18.27
CA PRO A 479 -12.13 -9.53 17.33
C PRO A 479 -10.60 -9.62 17.42
N ASP A 480 -9.98 -8.84 18.31
CA ASP A 480 -8.52 -8.63 18.37
C ASP A 480 -7.80 -9.61 19.30
N ASN A 481 -8.36 -10.80 19.52
CA ASN A 481 -7.86 -11.77 20.50
C ASN A 481 -7.49 -13.14 19.91
N VAL A 482 -7.48 -13.30 18.59
CA VAL A 482 -7.14 -14.56 17.93
C VAL A 482 -5.67 -14.55 17.53
N VAL A 483 -4.92 -15.57 17.94
CA VAL A 483 -3.48 -15.69 17.70
C VAL A 483 -3.07 -17.13 17.40
N VAL A 484 -1.91 -17.32 16.78
CA VAL A 484 -1.21 -18.60 16.71
C VAL A 484 0.02 -18.52 17.62
N VAL A 485 0.22 -19.56 18.42
CA VAL A 485 1.26 -19.65 19.45
C VAL A 485 1.94 -20.99 19.32
N ASN A 486 3.24 -20.99 18.99
CA ASN A 486 4.02 -22.21 18.74
C ASN A 486 3.30 -23.19 17.79
N GLY A 487 2.72 -22.67 16.70
CA GLY A 487 1.99 -23.42 15.69
C GLY A 487 0.57 -23.83 16.09
N GLN A 488 0.07 -23.46 17.27
CA GLN A 488 -1.28 -23.79 17.74
C GLN A 488 -2.21 -22.55 17.70
N PRO A 489 -3.35 -22.60 17.00
CA PRO A 489 -4.31 -21.51 16.99
C PRO A 489 -5.10 -21.43 18.30
N GLY A 490 -5.40 -20.23 18.78
CA GLY A 490 -6.23 -20.03 19.97
C GLY A 490 -6.65 -18.59 20.23
N LEU A 491 -7.21 -18.37 21.42
CA LEU A 491 -7.71 -17.09 21.89
C LEU A 491 -6.94 -16.59 23.10
N ILE A 492 -6.66 -15.29 23.12
CA ILE A 492 -6.35 -14.56 24.33
C ILE A 492 -7.66 -14.22 25.05
N THR A 493 -7.78 -14.63 26.30
CA THR A 493 -9.00 -14.44 27.10
C THR A 493 -8.79 -13.56 28.32
N ASP A 494 -7.54 -13.32 28.69
CA ASP A 494 -7.17 -12.43 29.78
C ASP A 494 -5.73 -11.94 29.55
N ILE A 495 -5.42 -10.76 30.10
CA ILE A 495 -4.10 -10.16 30.08
C ILE A 495 -3.81 -9.71 31.51
N LYS A 496 -2.62 -10.01 32.00
CA LYS A 496 -2.15 -9.56 33.32
C LYS A 496 -1.37 -8.25 33.20
N GLU A 497 -1.27 -7.54 34.33
CA GLU A 497 -0.47 -6.31 34.45
C GLU A 497 1.02 -6.52 34.12
N ASP A 498 1.55 -7.73 34.35
CA ASP A 498 2.92 -8.12 34.01
C ASP A 498 3.12 -8.46 32.52
N GLY A 499 2.04 -8.40 31.71
CA GLY A 499 2.05 -8.67 30.27
C GLY A 499 1.87 -10.13 29.89
N LEU A 500 1.66 -11.06 30.85
CA LEU A 500 1.32 -12.44 30.54
C LEU A 500 -0.10 -12.55 29.97
N LEU A 501 -0.25 -13.43 28.99
CA LEU A 501 -1.48 -13.62 28.24
C LEU A 501 -2.11 -14.97 28.56
N LYS A 502 -3.40 -14.99 28.92
CA LYS A 502 -4.15 -16.24 29.13
C LYS A 502 -4.62 -16.79 27.79
N PHE A 503 -3.96 -17.82 27.33
CA PHE A 503 -4.19 -18.46 26.04
C PHE A 503 -5.05 -19.72 26.18
N ARG A 504 -6.06 -19.84 25.32
CA ARG A 504 -6.92 -21.03 25.19
C ARG A 504 -6.89 -21.51 23.75
N THR A 505 -6.45 -22.75 23.54
CA THR A 505 -6.32 -23.33 22.20
C THR A 505 -7.68 -23.61 21.58
N PHE A 506 -7.76 -23.54 20.26
CA PHE A 506 -8.84 -24.19 19.53
C PHE A 506 -8.61 -25.70 19.48
N THR A 507 -9.69 -26.47 19.54
CA THR A 507 -9.63 -27.92 19.42
C THR A 507 -9.66 -28.36 17.97
N ASP A 508 -9.04 -29.51 17.71
CA ASP A 508 -9.02 -30.18 16.40
C ASP A 508 -8.50 -29.30 15.24
N PRO A 509 -7.31 -28.68 15.36
CA PRO A 509 -6.72 -27.93 14.26
C PRO A 509 -6.33 -28.88 13.12
N ARG A 510 -6.90 -28.65 11.93
CA ARG A 510 -6.65 -29.42 10.71
C ARG A 510 -6.46 -28.50 9.51
N ASN A 511 -6.02 -29.08 8.40
CA ASN A 511 -6.04 -28.44 7.11
C ASN A 511 -7.46 -27.96 6.77
N TYR A 512 -7.57 -26.68 6.41
CA TYR A 512 -8.75 -26.13 5.77
C TYR A 512 -8.82 -26.58 4.30
N PHE A 513 -7.68 -26.69 3.63
CA PHE A 513 -7.54 -27.31 2.32
C PHE A 513 -6.22 -28.09 2.22
N GLU A 514 -6.18 -29.10 1.33
CA GLU A 514 -5.00 -29.96 1.10
C GLU A 514 -4.29 -29.67 -0.23
N ASP A 515 -4.96 -28.99 -1.16
CA ASP A 515 -4.46 -28.72 -2.52
C ASP A 515 -4.16 -27.21 -2.68
N PRO A 516 -3.02 -26.81 -3.27
CA PRO A 516 -1.93 -27.64 -3.78
C PRO A 516 -0.98 -28.16 -2.69
N PHE A 517 -1.16 -27.72 -1.44
CA PHE A 517 -0.45 -28.21 -0.25
C PHE A 517 -1.32 -28.00 1.00
N PRO A 518 -1.00 -28.68 2.12
CA PRO A 518 -1.69 -28.52 3.40
C PRO A 518 -1.77 -27.06 3.86
N SER A 519 -2.97 -26.55 4.12
CA SER A 519 -3.15 -25.14 4.51
C SER A 519 -2.46 -24.80 5.84
N THR A 520 -2.19 -25.79 6.70
CA THR A 520 -1.43 -25.57 7.94
C THR A 520 0.03 -25.17 7.68
N ASP A 521 0.59 -25.50 6.52
CA ASP A 521 1.96 -25.11 6.14
C ASP A 521 2.11 -23.59 5.98
N ILE A 522 0.99 -22.90 5.76
CA ILE A 522 0.90 -21.44 5.69
C ILE A 522 0.12 -20.86 6.88
N GLY A 523 -0.06 -21.64 7.94
CA GLY A 523 -0.72 -21.24 9.18
C GLY A 523 -2.23 -21.06 9.09
N ILE A 524 -2.90 -21.57 8.04
CA ILE A 524 -4.36 -21.52 7.91
C ILE A 524 -4.95 -22.81 8.47
N PHE A 525 -5.83 -22.67 9.47
CA PHE A 525 -6.40 -23.79 10.19
C PHE A 525 -7.92 -23.85 10.05
N ARG A 526 -8.46 -25.06 9.92
CA ARG A 526 -9.84 -25.37 10.27
C ARG A 526 -9.86 -25.89 11.70
N CYS A 527 -10.69 -25.29 12.54
CA CYS A 527 -10.79 -25.62 13.96
C CYS A 527 -12.25 -25.83 14.39
N SER A 528 -12.44 -26.48 15.54
CA SER A 528 -13.75 -26.71 16.15
C SER A 528 -14.08 -25.64 17.20
N VAL A 529 -14.17 -26.02 18.48
CA VAL A 529 -14.50 -25.13 19.59
C VAL A 529 -13.25 -24.69 20.35
N VAL A 530 -13.36 -23.70 21.23
CA VAL A 530 -12.25 -23.29 22.09
C VAL A 530 -12.17 -24.24 23.30
N SER A 531 -10.97 -24.73 23.60
CA SER A 531 -10.72 -25.59 24.76
C SER A 531 -11.05 -24.89 26.08
N HIS A 532 -11.50 -25.65 27.09
CA HIS A 532 -11.67 -25.15 28.47
C HIS A 532 -10.35 -24.94 29.20
N GLU A 533 -9.32 -25.68 28.80
CA GLU A 533 -7.98 -25.57 29.35
C GLU A 533 -7.30 -24.27 28.89
N HIS A 534 -6.41 -23.76 29.73
CA HIS A 534 -5.65 -22.55 29.44
C HIS A 534 -4.20 -22.68 29.87
N THR A 535 -3.34 -21.93 29.21
CA THR A 535 -1.95 -21.70 29.60
C THR A 535 -1.67 -20.20 29.68
N TRP A 536 -0.61 -19.83 30.39
CA TRP A 536 -0.09 -18.46 30.38
C TRP A 536 1.11 -18.41 29.45
N ILE A 537 1.11 -17.46 28.52
CA ILE A 537 2.16 -17.28 27.53
C ILE A 537 2.69 -15.86 27.56
N SER A 538 3.87 -15.66 26.99
CA SER A 538 4.47 -14.36 26.75
C SER A 538 4.20 -13.88 25.33
N LEU A 539 4.42 -12.59 25.07
CA LEU A 539 4.35 -12.02 23.72
C LEU A 539 5.35 -12.65 22.73
N LYS A 540 6.44 -13.23 23.23
CA LYS A 540 7.49 -13.83 22.39
C LYS A 540 7.07 -15.19 21.82
N ASP A 541 6.05 -15.82 22.42
CA ASP A 541 5.53 -17.12 21.99
C ASP A 541 4.48 -16.99 20.87
N ILE A 542 4.04 -15.77 20.57
CA ILE A 542 3.05 -15.50 19.52
C ILE A 542 3.75 -15.48 18.16
N ASP A 543 3.33 -16.38 17.27
CA ASP A 543 3.81 -16.43 15.88
C ASP A 543 3.16 -15.34 15.03
N CYS A 544 1.84 -15.17 15.18
CA CYS A 544 1.06 -14.17 14.46
C CYS A 544 -0.32 -13.92 15.09
N LYS A 545 -0.92 -12.79 14.73
CA LYS A 545 -2.34 -12.52 14.97
C LYS A 545 -3.17 -13.03 13.80
N CYS A 546 -4.41 -13.43 14.06
CA CYS A 546 -5.31 -14.01 13.06
C CYS A 546 -6.66 -13.30 12.96
N ILE A 547 -7.35 -13.54 11.85
CA ILE A 547 -8.80 -13.36 11.74
C ILE A 547 -9.47 -14.73 11.89
N ALA A 548 -10.57 -14.77 12.66
CA ALA A 548 -11.43 -15.94 12.78
C ALA A 548 -12.71 -15.75 11.95
N ILE A 549 -12.98 -16.70 11.07
CA ILE A 549 -14.16 -16.70 10.19
C ILE A 549 -15.06 -17.86 10.61
N ASN A 550 -16.21 -17.53 11.20
CA ASN A 550 -17.17 -18.51 11.68
C ASN A 550 -17.92 -19.15 10.51
N CYS A 551 -17.85 -20.46 10.41
CA CYS A 551 -18.60 -21.27 9.46
C CYS A 551 -19.65 -22.11 10.19
N ILE A 552 -20.57 -22.73 9.45
CA ILE A 552 -21.51 -23.69 10.02
C ILE A 552 -20.71 -24.91 10.51
N ASN A 553 -20.61 -25.06 11.84
CA ASN A 553 -19.95 -26.15 12.58
C ASN A 553 -18.42 -26.10 12.73
N TYR A 554 -17.74 -25.06 12.24
CA TYR A 554 -16.29 -24.92 12.41
C TYR A 554 -15.88 -23.44 12.29
N VAL A 555 -14.65 -23.13 12.68
CA VAL A 555 -14.03 -21.82 12.48
C VAL A 555 -12.80 -21.97 11.59
N VAL A 556 -12.61 -21.03 10.66
CA VAL A 556 -11.36 -20.94 9.88
C VAL A 556 -10.52 -19.82 10.46
N ILE A 557 -9.28 -20.14 10.80
CA ILE A 557 -8.30 -19.21 11.35
C ILE A 557 -7.31 -18.87 10.25
N VAL A 558 -7.21 -17.59 9.89
CA VAL A 558 -6.31 -17.11 8.83
C VAL A 558 -5.31 -16.10 9.43
N PRO A 559 -3.99 -16.33 9.31
CA PRO A 559 -2.97 -15.41 9.78
C PRO A 559 -3.03 -14.06 9.08
N LEU A 560 -2.94 -12.98 9.85
CA LEU A 560 -2.77 -11.63 9.34
C LEU A 560 -1.32 -11.47 8.87
N LEU A 561 -1.13 -11.38 7.56
CA LEU A 561 0.20 -11.42 6.92
C LEU A 561 1.18 -10.38 7.46
N HIS A 562 0.70 -9.18 7.84
CA HIS A 562 1.55 -8.11 8.40
C HIS A 562 1.96 -8.34 9.85
N THR A 563 1.44 -9.38 10.51
CA THR A 563 1.79 -9.74 11.89
C THR A 563 2.64 -11.00 11.98
N VAL A 564 2.81 -11.72 10.87
CA VAL A 564 3.63 -12.94 10.82
C VAL A 564 5.08 -12.55 11.07
N LEU A 565 5.62 -13.02 12.20
CA LEU A 565 7.05 -12.93 12.54
C LEU A 565 7.88 -13.72 11.57
#